data_AF-A0A1A8X3J7-F1
#
_entry.id   AF-A0A1A8X3J7-F1
#
_cell.length_a   1.000
_cell.length_b   1.000
_cell.length_c   1.000
_cell.angle_alpha   90.00
_cell.angle_beta   90.00
_cell.angle_gamma   90.00
#
_symmetry.space_group_name_H-M   'P 1'
#
loop_
_entity.id
_entity.type
_entity.pdbx_description
1 polymer ?
#
loop_
_entity_poly.entity_id
_entity_poly.type
_entity_poly.pdbx_seq_one_letter_code
_entity_poly.pdbx_strand_id
1 'polypeptide(L)'
;MVSGRYSKDIYFQKFEKTAFQDCSIAVKYLNDIKSNNEKLYEIGCSLDKAYKYADILYSKRTENYYICLHLNDWLNKKKDDYIYYGNSCENSELWNTYIEVLWEKLGKEDERNHWCVRSTINYGCFNYSKSRTPVLVVFSLLTFAAVAFFIFYDISTCKSWIINKIYNKGKIKQSTDEDGSHMLPHHSFINVSQYNKKKRINFLYHSSENS
;
A
#
# COMPACT_ATOMS: atom_id res chain seq x y z
N MET A 1 -38.58 -17.41 17.85
CA MET A 1 -38.08 -16.06 17.52
C MET A 1 -38.17 -15.82 16.01
N VAL A 2 -39.33 -15.39 15.51
CA VAL A 2 -39.53 -15.05 14.07
C VAL A 2 -40.15 -13.65 13.92
N SER A 3 -40.81 -13.15 14.97
CA SER A 3 -41.52 -11.86 15.00
C SER A 3 -40.60 -10.62 14.81
N GLY A 4 -39.36 -10.67 15.32
CA GLY A 4 -38.46 -9.51 15.26
C GLY A 4 -37.93 -9.16 13.85
N ARG A 5 -37.73 -10.16 12.98
CA ARG A 5 -37.21 -9.94 11.63
C ARG A 5 -38.30 -9.36 10.70
N TYR A 6 -39.54 -9.84 10.84
CA TYR A 6 -40.69 -9.36 10.06
C TYR A 6 -41.04 -7.89 10.36
N SER A 7 -40.91 -7.46 11.62
CA SER A 7 -41.12 -6.06 12.02
C SER A 7 -40.11 -5.10 11.36
N LYS A 8 -38.84 -5.50 11.29
CA LYS A 8 -37.75 -4.68 10.73
C LYS A 8 -37.93 -4.42 9.24
N ASP A 9 -38.30 -5.43 8.46
CA ASP A 9 -38.45 -5.28 7.00
C ASP A 9 -39.61 -4.33 6.64
N ILE A 10 -40.68 -4.30 7.45
CA ILE A 10 -41.78 -3.34 7.30
C ILE A 10 -41.28 -1.91 7.46
N TYR A 11 -40.44 -1.64 8.48
CA TYR A 11 -39.85 -0.32 8.67
C TYR A 11 -38.93 0.08 7.54
N PHE A 12 -38.13 -0.86 7.03
CA PHE A 12 -37.24 -0.59 5.90
C PHE A 12 -38.06 -0.16 4.68
N GLN A 13 -39.12 -0.89 4.34
CA GLN A 13 -40.00 -0.51 3.24
C GLN A 13 -40.65 0.86 3.46
N LYS A 14 -41.03 1.19 4.70
CA LYS A 14 -41.57 2.52 5.05
C LYS A 14 -40.52 3.62 4.85
N PHE A 15 -39.25 3.36 5.19
CA PHE A 15 -38.15 4.30 4.95
C PHE A 15 -37.87 4.52 3.45
N GLU A 16 -37.97 3.48 2.62
CA GLU A 16 -37.85 3.63 1.16
C GLU A 16 -39.02 4.41 0.54
N LYS A 17 -40.24 4.21 1.06
CA LYS A 17 -41.48 4.72 0.46
C LYS A 17 -42.08 5.92 1.19
N THR A 18 -41.26 6.68 1.92
CA THR A 18 -41.76 7.84 2.66
C THR A 18 -42.46 8.85 1.74
N ALA A 19 -43.55 9.46 2.23
CA ALA A 19 -44.31 10.45 1.47
C ALA A 19 -43.67 11.86 1.49
N PHE A 20 -42.55 12.04 2.18
CA PHE A 20 -41.84 13.31 2.23
C PHE A 20 -41.33 13.67 0.83
N GLN A 21 -41.78 14.81 0.32
CA GLN A 21 -41.41 15.26 -1.01
C GLN A 21 -40.00 15.84 -1.05
N ASP A 22 -39.64 16.68 -0.06
CA ASP A 22 -38.32 17.30 0.01
C ASP A 22 -37.29 16.50 0.82
N CYS A 23 -36.02 16.76 0.53
CA CYS A 23 -34.86 16.38 1.31
C CYS A 23 -33.94 17.60 1.47
N SER A 24 -34.53 18.71 1.92
CA SER A 24 -33.92 20.04 1.98
C SER A 24 -32.58 20.06 2.73
N ILE A 25 -32.46 19.27 3.80
CA ILE A 25 -31.24 19.20 4.60
C ILE A 25 -30.17 18.45 3.80
N ALA A 26 -30.51 17.29 3.22
CA ALA A 26 -29.59 16.55 2.36
C ALA A 26 -29.10 17.41 1.18
N VAL A 27 -30.00 18.12 0.50
CA VAL A 27 -29.64 19.00 -0.63
C VAL A 27 -28.60 20.03 -0.19
N LYS A 28 -28.74 20.63 0.99
CA LYS A 28 -27.79 21.64 1.48
C LYS A 28 -26.37 21.11 1.66
N TYR A 29 -26.21 19.83 2.03
CA TYR A 29 -24.91 19.24 2.37
C TYR A 29 -24.30 18.35 1.28
N LEU A 30 -25.09 17.89 0.32
CA LEU A 30 -24.65 16.96 -0.73
C LEU A 30 -24.74 17.54 -2.16
N ASN A 31 -25.09 18.82 -2.31
CA ASN A 31 -25.31 19.39 -3.66
C ASN A 31 -24.06 19.34 -4.55
N ASP A 32 -22.88 19.45 -3.94
CA ASP A 32 -21.57 19.43 -4.59
C ASP A 32 -21.22 18.07 -5.21
N ILE A 33 -21.74 16.98 -4.66
CA ILE A 33 -21.52 15.62 -5.20
C ILE A 33 -22.63 15.15 -6.14
N LYS A 34 -23.71 15.92 -6.31
CA LYS A 34 -24.88 15.48 -7.08
C LYS A 34 -24.54 15.00 -8.50
N SER A 35 -23.65 15.70 -9.20
CA SER A 35 -23.25 15.34 -10.57
C SER A 35 -22.25 14.19 -10.65
N ASN A 36 -21.46 13.99 -9.59
CA ASN A 36 -20.32 13.07 -9.60
C ASN A 36 -20.63 11.75 -8.88
N ASN A 37 -21.63 11.76 -7.99
CA ASN A 37 -22.04 10.61 -7.21
C ASN A 37 -23.55 10.64 -6.92
N GLU A 38 -24.33 10.46 -7.99
CA GLU A 38 -25.79 10.47 -7.95
C GLU A 38 -26.34 9.45 -6.93
N LYS A 39 -25.76 8.24 -6.87
CA LYS A 39 -26.19 7.20 -5.91
C LYS A 39 -26.03 7.65 -4.46
N LEU A 40 -24.89 8.26 -4.09
CA LEU A 40 -24.69 8.74 -2.73
C LEU A 40 -25.60 9.93 -2.40
N TYR A 41 -25.83 10.80 -3.38
CA TYR A 41 -26.79 11.91 -3.27
C TYR A 41 -28.22 11.40 -3.01
N GLU A 42 -28.67 10.39 -3.76
CA GLU A 42 -29.98 9.75 -3.58
C GLU A 42 -30.12 9.09 -2.21
N ILE A 43 -29.06 8.44 -1.73
CA ILE A 43 -29.02 7.85 -0.39
C ILE A 43 -29.17 8.94 0.68
N GLY A 44 -28.44 10.05 0.56
CA GLY A 44 -28.56 11.17 1.50
C GLY A 44 -29.95 11.78 1.50
N CYS A 45 -30.54 11.98 0.32
CA CYS A 45 -31.92 12.45 0.20
C CYS A 45 -32.92 11.49 0.85
N SER A 46 -32.73 10.19 0.66
CA SER A 46 -33.56 9.14 1.29
C SER A 46 -33.40 9.13 2.81
N LEU A 47 -32.18 9.35 3.31
CA LEU A 47 -31.90 9.43 4.75
C LEU A 47 -32.64 10.59 5.41
N ASP A 48 -32.60 11.80 4.83
CA ASP A 48 -33.31 12.96 5.36
C ASP A 48 -34.82 12.66 5.54
N LYS A 49 -35.43 12.10 4.50
CA LYS A 49 -36.85 11.71 4.51
C LYS A 49 -37.15 10.62 5.54
N ALA A 50 -36.33 9.59 5.59
CA ALA A 50 -36.47 8.50 6.56
C ALA A 50 -36.30 8.99 8.00
N TYR A 51 -35.38 9.93 8.24
CA TYR A 51 -35.15 10.53 9.55
C TYR A 51 -36.36 11.34 10.02
N LYS A 52 -36.94 12.19 9.16
CA LYS A 52 -38.19 12.92 9.42
C LYS A 52 -39.33 11.96 9.76
N TYR A 53 -39.48 10.88 9.00
CA TYR A 53 -40.50 9.87 9.28
C TYR A 53 -40.31 9.19 10.63
N ALA A 54 -39.07 8.76 10.93
CA ALA A 54 -38.73 8.09 12.17
C ALA A 54 -38.92 8.99 13.41
N ASP A 55 -38.59 10.28 13.28
CA ASP A 55 -38.77 11.30 14.32
C ASP A 55 -40.25 11.51 14.70
N ILE A 56 -41.15 11.53 13.71
CA ILE A 56 -42.61 11.60 13.96
C ILE A 56 -43.09 10.36 14.73
N LEU A 57 -42.63 9.18 14.34
CA LEU A 57 -43.00 7.93 15.02
C LEU A 57 -42.48 7.90 16.47
N TYR A 58 -41.26 8.36 16.68
CA TYR A 58 -40.67 8.46 18.00
C TYR A 58 -41.46 9.43 18.89
N SER A 59 -41.75 10.62 18.39
CA SER A 59 -42.46 11.70 19.11
C SER A 59 -43.89 11.32 19.50
N LYS A 60 -44.60 10.57 18.64
CA LYS A 60 -45.97 10.13 18.94
C LYS A 60 -46.04 9.06 20.04
N ARG A 61 -44.90 8.47 20.45
CA ARG A 61 -44.81 7.33 21.40
C ARG A 61 -45.73 6.15 21.05
N THR A 62 -46.33 6.14 19.86
CA THR A 62 -47.46 5.28 19.56
C THR A 62 -47.06 3.84 19.29
N GLU A 63 -45.79 3.51 19.02
CA GLU A 63 -45.49 2.11 18.70
C GLU A 63 -44.05 1.57 18.78
N ASN A 64 -42.95 2.34 18.77
CA ASN A 64 -41.65 1.68 18.62
C ASN A 64 -40.45 2.35 19.30
N TYR A 65 -40.12 1.87 20.50
CA TYR A 65 -38.81 2.06 21.15
C TYR A 65 -37.64 1.70 20.22
N TYR A 66 -37.86 0.78 19.27
CA TYR A 66 -36.83 0.27 18.36
C TYR A 66 -36.70 1.06 17.04
N ILE A 67 -37.43 2.16 16.85
CA ILE A 67 -37.40 2.88 15.56
C ILE A 67 -36.00 3.44 15.23
N CYS A 68 -35.26 3.93 16.23
CA CYS A 68 -33.87 4.36 16.04
C CYS A 68 -32.96 3.20 15.64
N LEU A 69 -33.17 2.01 16.24
CA LEU A 69 -32.41 0.81 15.93
C LEU A 69 -32.68 0.36 14.50
N HIS A 70 -33.95 0.37 14.06
CA HIS A 70 -34.32 0.07 12.69
C HIS A 70 -33.76 1.08 11.69
N LEU A 71 -33.75 2.38 12.02
CA LEU A 71 -33.17 3.40 11.15
C LEU A 71 -31.65 3.23 10.98
N ASN A 72 -30.94 2.94 12.08
CA ASN A 72 -29.51 2.63 12.03
C ASN A 72 -29.21 1.40 11.18
N ASP A 73 -29.94 0.31 11.41
CA ASP A 73 -29.78 -0.91 10.64
C ASP A 73 -30.06 -0.71 9.16
N TRP A 74 -31.07 0.09 8.83
CA TRP A 74 -31.41 0.43 7.45
C TRP A 74 -30.29 1.22 6.79
N LEU A 75 -29.77 2.24 7.47
CA LEU A 75 -28.69 3.06 6.94
C LEU A 75 -27.38 2.27 6.82
N ASN A 76 -27.09 1.36 7.75
CA ASN A 76 -25.95 0.45 7.64
C ASN A 76 -26.10 -0.47 6.43
N LYS A 77 -27.29 -1.02 6.16
CA LYS A 77 -27.51 -1.80 4.94
C LYS A 77 -27.26 -0.97 3.67
N LYS A 78 -27.69 0.30 3.64
CA LYS A 78 -27.36 1.22 2.54
C LYS A 78 -25.86 1.46 2.41
N LYS A 79 -25.13 1.53 3.54
CA LYS A 79 -23.67 1.64 3.58
C LYS A 79 -23.01 0.42 2.95
N ASP A 80 -23.41 -0.79 3.34
CA ASP A 80 -22.93 -2.06 2.77
C ASP A 80 -23.14 -2.06 1.24
N ASP A 81 -24.37 -1.76 0.82
CA ASP A 81 -24.77 -1.73 -0.60
C ASP A 81 -24.11 -0.60 -1.40
N TYR A 82 -23.56 0.43 -0.75
CA TYR A 82 -22.81 1.48 -1.41
C TYR A 82 -21.32 1.14 -1.49
N ILE A 83 -20.73 0.67 -0.39
CA ILE A 83 -19.30 0.34 -0.30
C ILE A 83 -18.96 -0.91 -1.12
N TYR A 84 -19.84 -1.93 -1.15
CA TYR A 84 -19.62 -3.14 -1.93
C TYR A 84 -19.60 -2.88 -3.44
N TYR A 85 -20.34 -1.86 -3.91
CA TYR A 85 -20.38 -1.48 -5.31
C TYR A 85 -19.31 -0.43 -5.61
N GLY A 86 -18.07 -0.87 -5.86
CA GLY A 86 -16.98 -0.02 -6.37
C GLY A 86 -15.67 -0.15 -5.59
N ASN A 87 -14.89 0.93 -5.53
CA ASN A 87 -13.70 1.00 -4.70
C ASN A 87 -14.11 1.20 -3.24
N SER A 88 -14.02 0.12 -2.45
CA SER A 88 -14.52 0.10 -1.07
C SER A 88 -13.92 1.21 -0.19
N CYS A 89 -12.71 1.67 -0.49
CA CYS A 89 -12.05 2.69 0.33
C CYS A 89 -12.44 4.12 -0.02
N GLU A 90 -12.45 4.44 -1.29
CA GLU A 90 -12.95 5.74 -1.77
C GLU A 90 -14.44 5.90 -1.41
N ASN A 91 -15.23 4.84 -1.58
CA ASN A 91 -16.64 4.84 -1.19
C ASN A 91 -16.82 4.99 0.32
N SER A 92 -15.98 4.35 1.14
CA SER A 92 -16.01 4.52 2.60
C SER A 92 -15.69 5.96 3.01
N GLU A 93 -14.70 6.59 2.36
CA GLU A 93 -14.33 7.98 2.62
C GLU A 93 -15.43 8.96 2.23
N LEU A 94 -16.02 8.79 1.04
CA LEU A 94 -17.17 9.57 0.59
C LEU A 94 -18.36 9.39 1.54
N TRP A 95 -18.65 8.17 1.95
CA TRP A 95 -19.74 7.90 2.89
C TRP A 95 -19.56 8.66 4.21
N ASN A 96 -18.36 8.58 4.80
CA ASN A 96 -18.07 9.25 6.07
C ASN A 96 -18.13 10.78 5.92
N THR A 97 -17.66 11.30 4.78
CA THR A 97 -17.67 12.75 4.50
C THR A 97 -19.09 13.31 4.36
N TYR A 98 -19.99 12.58 3.71
CA TYR A 98 -21.32 13.11 3.38
C TYR A 98 -22.45 12.55 4.25
N ILE A 99 -22.55 11.22 4.38
CA ILE A 99 -23.71 10.58 5.00
C ILE A 99 -23.63 10.59 6.52
N GLU A 100 -22.45 10.33 7.09
CA GLU A 100 -22.28 10.40 8.56
C GLU A 100 -22.40 11.86 9.04
N VAL A 101 -21.85 12.82 8.29
CA VAL A 101 -22.05 14.25 8.57
C VAL A 101 -23.52 14.64 8.45
N LEU A 102 -24.22 14.19 7.41
CA LEU A 102 -25.66 14.46 7.25
C LEU A 102 -26.46 13.94 8.44
N TRP A 103 -26.17 12.74 8.94
CA TRP A 103 -26.82 12.21 10.15
C TRP A 103 -26.68 13.14 11.35
N GLU A 104 -25.48 13.65 11.61
CA GLU A 104 -25.26 14.59 12.71
C GLU A 104 -26.06 15.88 12.54
N LYS A 105 -26.17 16.39 11.30
CA LYS A 105 -26.93 17.60 11.01
C LYS A 105 -28.43 17.39 11.22
N LEU A 106 -28.95 16.26 10.76
CA LEU A 106 -30.35 15.87 10.98
C LEU A 106 -30.73 15.78 12.47
N GLY A 107 -29.80 15.34 13.33
CA GLY A 107 -30.02 15.30 14.77
C GLY A 107 -29.97 16.65 15.49
N LYS A 108 -29.35 17.67 14.87
CA LYS A 108 -29.20 19.03 15.40
C LYS A 108 -30.34 19.97 14.98
N GLU A 109 -30.98 19.69 13.85
CA GLU A 109 -32.01 20.55 13.27
C GLU A 109 -33.40 20.28 13.90
N ASP A 110 -34.19 21.34 14.12
CA ASP A 110 -35.56 21.31 14.67
C ASP A 110 -35.74 20.76 16.10
N GLU A 111 -34.80 21.00 17.03
CA GLU A 111 -34.92 20.59 18.44
C GLU A 111 -35.14 19.07 18.65
N ARG A 112 -34.78 18.26 17.66
CA ARG A 112 -34.92 16.78 17.70
C ARG A 112 -34.03 16.10 18.76
N ASN A 113 -33.28 16.87 19.54
CA ASN A 113 -32.53 16.46 20.72
C ASN A 113 -31.62 15.24 20.52
N HIS A 114 -31.13 15.00 19.30
CA HIS A 114 -30.35 13.81 18.96
C HIS A 114 -31.00 12.52 19.45
N TRP A 115 -32.33 12.41 19.35
CA TRP A 115 -33.09 11.28 19.90
C TRP A 115 -32.62 9.92 19.38
N CYS A 116 -31.97 9.90 18.20
CA CYS A 116 -31.37 8.71 17.62
C CYS A 116 -29.85 8.82 17.50
N VAL A 117 -29.15 8.06 18.35
CA VAL A 117 -27.69 7.92 18.32
C VAL A 117 -27.28 7.05 17.12
N ARG A 118 -26.26 7.49 16.37
CA ARG A 118 -25.69 6.74 15.25
C ARG A 118 -24.90 5.54 15.76
N SER A 119 -25.22 4.35 15.25
CA SER A 119 -24.46 3.12 15.39
C SER A 119 -23.98 2.66 14.01
N THR A 120 -22.82 3.16 13.60
CA THR A 120 -22.22 2.82 12.30
C THR A 120 -21.34 1.58 12.38
N ILE A 121 -21.31 0.84 11.29
CA ILE A 121 -20.26 -0.13 11.00
C ILE A 121 -19.02 0.58 10.43
N ASN A 122 -17.84 0.05 10.77
CA ASN A 122 -16.56 0.57 10.30
C ASN A 122 -15.98 -0.37 9.25
N TYR A 123 -15.67 0.19 8.09
CA TYR A 123 -14.92 -0.52 7.06
C TYR A 123 -13.44 -0.18 7.20
N GLY A 124 -12.66 -1.18 7.57
CA GLY A 124 -11.20 -1.05 7.62
C GLY A 124 -10.66 -0.88 6.21
N CYS A 125 -10.14 0.31 5.92
CA CYS A 125 -9.29 0.50 4.76
C CYS A 125 -7.87 0.12 5.12
N PHE A 126 -7.48 -1.08 4.70
CA PHE A 126 -6.07 -1.34 4.51
C PHE A 126 -5.64 -0.52 3.31
N ASN A 127 -5.22 0.71 3.58
CA ASN A 127 -4.28 1.39 2.71
C ASN A 127 -3.07 0.45 2.65
N TYR A 128 -3.04 -0.46 1.68
CA TYR A 128 -1.77 -0.75 1.02
C TYR A 128 -1.33 0.60 0.55
N SER A 129 -0.53 1.24 1.41
CA SER A 129 -0.05 2.58 1.16
C SER A 129 0.45 2.58 -0.28
N LYS A 130 0.24 3.70 -0.95
CA LYS A 130 0.82 4.01 -2.25
C LYS A 130 2.36 4.12 -2.12
N SER A 131 3.00 3.18 -1.41
CA SER A 131 4.42 2.97 -1.18
C SER A 131 4.97 1.84 -2.07
N ARG A 132 4.21 1.39 -3.07
CA ARG A 132 4.75 0.52 -4.13
C ARG A 132 5.98 1.14 -4.80
N THR A 133 6.09 2.47 -4.85
CA THR A 133 7.20 3.15 -5.49
C THR A 133 8.55 2.95 -4.78
N PRO A 134 8.73 3.27 -3.47
CA PRO A 134 10.02 3.06 -2.82
C PRO A 134 10.38 1.57 -2.68
N VAL A 135 9.41 0.70 -2.39
CA VAL A 135 9.67 -0.72 -2.19
C VAL A 135 10.11 -1.38 -3.50
N LEU A 136 9.41 -1.11 -4.62
CA LEU A 136 9.81 -1.64 -5.93
C LEU A 136 11.17 -1.10 -6.37
N VAL A 137 11.45 0.18 -6.14
CA VAL A 137 12.77 0.77 -6.47
C VAL A 137 13.89 0.10 -5.67
N VAL A 138 13.70 -0.15 -4.37
CA VAL A 138 14.69 -0.85 -3.55
C VAL A 138 14.87 -2.31 -4.02
N PHE A 139 13.80 -3.02 -4.32
CA PHE A 139 13.89 -4.37 -4.87
C PHE A 139 14.56 -4.39 -6.25
N SER A 140 14.29 -3.42 -7.11
CA SER A 140 14.96 -3.27 -8.42
C SER A 140 16.45 -2.96 -8.27
N LEU A 141 16.85 -2.13 -7.30
CA LEU A 141 18.25 -1.84 -7.03
C LEU A 141 18.99 -3.05 -6.45
N LEU A 142 18.36 -3.79 -5.53
CA LEU A 142 18.93 -5.01 -4.94
C LEU A 142 19.10 -6.13 -5.97
N THR A 143 18.11 -6.32 -6.85
CA THR A 143 18.19 -7.31 -7.93
C THR A 143 19.26 -6.95 -8.95
N PHE A 144 19.36 -5.67 -9.34
CA PHE A 144 20.42 -5.21 -10.24
C PHE A 144 21.81 -5.36 -9.62
N ALA A 145 21.96 -5.02 -8.33
CA ALA A 145 23.21 -5.22 -7.60
C ALA A 145 23.60 -6.71 -7.54
N ALA A 146 22.66 -7.60 -7.19
CA ALA A 146 22.91 -9.03 -7.15
C ALA A 146 23.36 -9.59 -8.50
N VAL A 147 22.67 -9.23 -9.59
CA VAL A 147 23.06 -9.66 -10.95
C VAL A 147 24.45 -9.14 -11.33
N ALA A 148 24.77 -7.88 -11.02
CA ALA A 148 26.09 -7.33 -11.25
C ALA A 148 27.16 -8.10 -10.45
N PHE A 149 26.91 -8.40 -9.17
CA PHE A 149 27.82 -9.21 -8.35
C PHE A 149 28.06 -10.60 -8.95
N PHE A 150 27.01 -11.28 -9.44
CA PHE A 150 27.17 -12.58 -10.11
C PHE A 150 28.03 -12.48 -11.37
N ILE A 151 27.81 -11.47 -12.22
CA ILE A 151 28.60 -11.24 -13.42
C ILE A 151 30.08 -10.96 -13.07
N PHE A 152 30.34 -10.08 -12.09
CA PHE A 152 31.71 -9.78 -11.65
C PHE A 152 32.39 -10.97 -10.97
N TYR A 153 31.64 -11.80 -10.24
CA TYR A 153 32.13 -13.02 -9.62
C TYR A 153 32.53 -14.06 -10.68
N ASP A 154 31.70 -14.28 -11.70
CA ASP A 154 32.02 -15.20 -12.80
C ASP A 154 33.19 -14.69 -13.65
N ILE A 155 33.30 -13.37 -13.88
CA ILE A 155 34.45 -12.79 -14.59
C ILE A 155 35.74 -12.96 -13.77
N SER A 156 35.69 -12.79 -12.44
CA SER A 156 36.83 -13.05 -11.54
C SER A 156 37.29 -14.50 -11.60
N THR A 157 36.35 -15.45 -11.52
CA THR A 157 36.62 -16.88 -11.63
C THR A 157 37.14 -17.24 -13.02
N CYS A 158 36.58 -16.65 -14.08
CA CYS A 158 37.06 -16.83 -15.44
C CYS A 158 38.46 -16.25 -15.65
N LYS A 159 38.79 -15.10 -15.06
CA LYS A 159 40.13 -14.50 -15.14
C LYS A 159 41.17 -15.42 -14.49
N SER A 160 40.85 -15.99 -13.32
CA SER A 160 41.70 -16.98 -12.66
C SER A 160 41.86 -18.25 -13.51
N TRP A 161 40.77 -18.74 -14.11
CA TRP A 161 40.79 -19.91 -14.99
C TRP A 161 41.58 -19.69 -16.28
N ILE A 162 41.44 -18.51 -16.91
CA ILE A 162 42.20 -18.11 -18.11
C ILE A 162 43.69 -17.98 -17.78
N ILE A 163 44.05 -17.33 -16.67
CA ILE A 163 45.45 -17.22 -16.23
C ILE A 163 46.05 -18.61 -15.98
N ASN A 164 45.32 -19.49 -15.29
CA ASN A 164 45.77 -20.85 -15.01
C ASN A 164 45.91 -21.70 -16.29
N LYS A 165 45.02 -21.50 -17.27
CA LYS A 165 45.10 -22.17 -18.59
C LYS A 165 46.29 -21.69 -19.43
N ILE A 166 46.61 -20.39 -19.37
CA ILE A 166 47.80 -19.82 -20.03
C ILE A 166 49.08 -20.35 -19.37
N TYR A 167 49.13 -20.38 -18.03
CA TYR A 167 50.27 -20.89 -17.27
C TYR A 167 50.53 -22.38 -17.54
N ASN A 168 49.47 -23.19 -17.57
CA ASN A 168 49.59 -24.62 -17.86
C ASN A 168 49.98 -24.91 -19.32
N LYS A 169 49.56 -24.08 -20.30
CA LYS A 169 50.05 -24.21 -21.69
C LYS A 169 51.51 -23.81 -21.86
N GLY A 170 52.00 -22.81 -21.11
CA GLY A 170 53.41 -22.44 -21.09
C GLY A 170 54.30 -23.56 -20.53
N LYS A 171 53.85 -24.22 -19.46
CA LYS A 171 54.56 -25.33 -18.82
C LYS A 171 54.66 -26.59 -19.69
N ILE A 172 53.63 -26.88 -20.50
CA ILE A 172 53.63 -28.04 -21.42
C ILE A 172 54.54 -27.80 -22.65
N LYS A 173 54.65 -26.57 -23.16
CA LYS A 173 55.61 -26.26 -24.23
C LYS A 173 57.06 -26.43 -23.78
N GLN A 174 57.37 -25.98 -22.57
CA GLN A 174 58.73 -26.04 -22.03
C GLN A 174 59.21 -27.48 -21.77
N SER A 175 58.32 -28.42 -21.46
CA SER A 175 58.65 -29.84 -21.26
C SER A 175 58.67 -30.67 -22.56
N THR A 176 58.29 -30.10 -23.70
CA THR A 176 58.31 -30.82 -25.00
C THR A 176 59.51 -30.42 -25.86
N ASP A 177 60.15 -29.28 -25.58
CA ASP A 177 61.36 -28.81 -26.26
C ASP A 177 62.67 -29.30 -25.59
N GLU A 178 62.60 -30.05 -24.49
CA GLU A 178 63.78 -30.55 -23.76
C GLU A 178 64.32 -31.92 -24.19
N ASP A 179 63.70 -32.60 -25.17
CA ASP A 179 64.14 -33.94 -25.62
C ASP A 179 64.95 -33.93 -26.93
N GLY A 180 65.53 -32.79 -27.29
CA GLY A 180 66.25 -32.65 -28.56
C GLY A 180 67.27 -31.52 -28.61
N SER A 181 68.38 -31.62 -27.85
CA SER A 181 69.74 -31.30 -28.31
C SER A 181 70.73 -31.12 -27.14
N HIS A 182 71.91 -31.72 -27.32
CA HIS A 182 73.05 -31.69 -26.42
C HIS A 182 73.71 -30.28 -26.32
N MET A 183 74.38 -30.07 -25.16
CA MET A 183 75.43 -29.06 -24.81
C MET A 183 75.02 -27.78 -24.03
N LEU A 184 75.16 -27.86 -22.70
CA LEU A 184 75.77 -26.97 -21.66
C LEU A 184 76.02 -25.45 -21.95
N PRO A 185 76.20 -24.60 -20.91
CA PRO A 185 75.32 -24.24 -19.78
C PRO A 185 75.29 -22.70 -19.54
N HIS A 186 74.32 -22.13 -18.82
CA HIS A 186 74.62 -21.09 -17.79
C HIS A 186 73.37 -20.50 -17.11
N HIS A 187 73.56 -20.35 -15.80
CA HIS A 187 72.99 -19.37 -14.91
C HIS A 187 71.71 -19.72 -14.12
N SER A 188 71.94 -19.65 -12.82
CA SER A 188 71.19 -20.09 -11.67
C SER A 188 69.95 -19.26 -11.36
N PHE A 189 68.94 -19.99 -10.93
CA PHE A 189 67.81 -19.53 -10.13
C PHE A 189 68.27 -19.00 -8.77
N ILE A 190 67.82 -17.81 -8.38
CA ILE A 190 67.69 -17.44 -6.97
C ILE A 190 66.20 -17.45 -6.64
N ASN A 191 65.81 -18.44 -5.84
CA ASN A 191 64.50 -18.56 -5.24
C ASN A 191 64.39 -17.73 -3.94
N VAL A 192 63.14 -17.65 -3.49
CA VAL A 192 62.69 -17.63 -2.08
C VAL A 192 62.28 -16.27 -1.52
N SER A 193 60.95 -16.07 -1.60
CA SER A 193 60.05 -15.50 -0.60
C SER A 193 60.65 -14.97 0.71
N GLN A 194 60.29 -13.73 1.07
CA GLN A 194 60.23 -13.31 2.47
C GLN A 194 58.94 -12.56 2.79
N TYR A 195 58.26 -13.10 3.80
CA TYR A 195 57.05 -12.64 4.43
C TYR A 195 57.39 -11.60 5.52
N ASN A 196 56.48 -10.63 5.75
CA ASN A 196 56.34 -9.73 6.92
C ASN A 196 57.39 -8.63 7.20
N LYS A 197 56.97 -7.35 7.14
CA LYS A 197 56.86 -6.46 8.33
C LYS A 197 56.24 -5.07 8.05
N LYS A 198 55.49 -4.60 9.04
CA LYS A 198 54.82 -3.29 9.20
C LYS A 198 55.78 -2.08 9.17
N LYS A 199 55.16 -0.91 8.92
CA LYS A 199 55.43 0.45 9.47
C LYS A 199 56.55 1.28 8.81
N ARG A 200 56.16 2.27 7.99
CA ARG A 200 56.12 3.73 8.30
C ARG A 200 56.25 4.54 7.00
N ILE A 201 55.36 5.53 6.86
CA ILE A 201 55.44 6.61 5.87
C ILE A 201 56.57 7.55 6.30
N ASN A 202 57.40 8.03 5.37
CA ASN A 202 57.94 9.39 5.40
C ASN A 202 58.39 9.87 4.01
N PHE A 203 58.18 11.18 3.82
CA PHE A 203 58.17 11.97 2.61
C PHE A 203 59.55 12.43 2.08
N LEU A 204 59.59 12.75 0.77
CA LEU A 204 60.35 13.78 0.01
C LEU A 204 61.89 13.95 0.26
N TYR A 205 62.76 14.13 -0.74
CA TYR A 205 62.81 15.22 -1.73
C TYR A 205 63.64 14.84 -2.98
N HIS A 206 63.34 15.50 -4.11
CA HIS A 206 64.22 15.65 -5.29
C HIS A 206 65.24 16.80 -5.08
N SER A 207 66.48 16.64 -5.58
CA SER A 207 67.39 17.68 -6.12
C SER A 207 68.62 16.96 -6.72
N SER A 208 68.77 16.79 -8.03
CA SER A 208 69.34 17.71 -9.06
C SER A 208 70.87 17.93 -9.01
N GLU A 209 71.50 17.53 -10.12
CA GLU A 209 72.69 18.10 -10.79
C GLU A 209 74.13 17.83 -10.33
N ASN A 210 74.85 17.10 -11.21
CA ASN A 210 76.09 17.44 -11.92
C ASN A 210 77.25 18.11 -11.18
N SER A 211 78.40 17.42 -11.17
CA SER A 211 79.61 17.74 -11.96
C SER A 211 80.63 16.62 -11.88
#